data_AF-A0A2T6JT84-F1
#
_entry.id   AF-A0A2T6JT84-F1
#
_cell.length_a   1.000
_cell.length_b   1.000
_cell.length_c   1.000
_cell.angle_alpha   90.00
_cell.angle_beta   90.00
_cell.angle_gamma   90.00
#
_symmetry.space_group_name_H-M   'P 1'
#
loop_
_entity.id
_entity.type
_entity.pdbx_description
1 polymer ?
#
loop_
_entity_poly.entity_id
_entity_poly.type
_entity_poly.pdbx_seq_one_letter_code
_entity_poly.pdbx_strand_id
1 'polypeptide(L)' 'MVTIEADHMVGMEGAAAEIDSAELTTVYMVDYTPTSDGEVVKNHKWVPESELSTK' A
#
# COMPACT_ATOMS: atom_id res chain seq x y z
N MET A 1 -6.39 -19.45 1.16
CA MET A 1 -7.24 -18.26 1.42
C MET A 1 -6.93 -17.73 2.81
N VAL A 2 -6.89 -16.41 2.95
CA VAL A 2 -6.71 -15.68 4.21
C VAL A 2 -7.83 -14.64 4.38
N THR A 3 -8.05 -14.17 5.60
CA THR A 3 -8.93 -13.02 5.86
C THR A 3 -8.06 -11.78 5.98
N ILE A 4 -8.39 -10.72 5.26
CA ILE A 4 -7.62 -9.47 5.30
C ILE A 4 -7.99 -8.67 6.55
N GLU A 5 -7.01 -8.34 7.39
CA GLU A 5 -7.18 -7.42 8.54
C GLU A 5 -6.87 -5.95 8.18
N ALA A 6 -6.28 -5.71 7.01
CA ALA A 6 -5.97 -4.36 6.55
C ALA A 6 -7.24 -3.59 6.12
N ASP A 7 -7.22 -2.27 6.31
CA ASP A 7 -8.34 -1.35 6.10
C ASP A 7 -7.98 -0.22 5.12
N HIS A 8 -7.05 -0.47 4.18
CA HIS A 8 -6.54 0.56 3.26
C HIS A 8 -7.63 1.27 2.46
N MET A 9 -8.66 0.52 2.04
CA MET A 9 -9.84 1.04 1.37
C MET A 9 -11.11 0.33 1.85
N VAL A 10 -12.25 1.02 1.68
CA VAL A 10 -13.58 0.49 2.02
C VAL A 10 -13.79 -0.88 1.37
N GLY A 11 -14.20 -1.85 2.18
CA GLY A 11 -14.47 -3.22 1.75
C GLY A 11 -13.27 -4.17 1.78
N MET A 12 -12.09 -3.70 2.20
CA MET A 12 -10.90 -4.55 2.35
C MET A 12 -10.92 -5.40 3.62
N GLU A 13 -11.26 -4.80 4.77
CA GLU A 13 -11.29 -5.51 6.05
C GLU A 13 -12.31 -6.66 6.03
N GLY A 14 -11.88 -7.86 6.43
CA GLY A 14 -12.71 -9.06 6.47
C GLY A 14 -12.86 -9.78 5.14
N ALA A 15 -12.33 -9.25 4.03
CA ALA A 15 -12.40 -9.91 2.74
C ALA A 15 -11.55 -11.19 2.69
N ALA A 16 -12.04 -12.21 1.99
CA ALA A 16 -11.28 -13.42 1.70
C ALA A 16 -10.34 -13.19 0.51
N ALA A 17 -9.05 -13.49 0.68
CA ALA A 17 -8.04 -13.32 -0.36
C ALA A 17 -7.20 -14.58 -0.59
N GLU A 18 -6.71 -14.75 -1.81
CA GLU A 18 -5.66 -15.70 -2.17
C GLU A 18 -4.30 -15.00 -2.10
N ILE A 19 -3.26 -15.73 -1.72
CA ILE A 19 -1.89 -15.19 -1.68
C ILE A 19 -1.23 -15.54 -3.01
N ASP A 20 -1.06 -14.53 -3.87
CA ASP A 20 -0.43 -14.73 -5.18
C ASP A 20 1.10 -14.88 -5.07
N SER A 21 1.73 -14.08 -4.20
CA SER A 21 3.17 -14.12 -3.92
C SER A 21 3.50 -13.64 -2.50
N ALA A 22 4.71 -13.95 -2.04
CA ALA A 22 5.27 -13.45 -0.79
C ALA A 22 6.75 -13.12 -1.00
N GLU A 23 7.13 -11.90 -0.65
CA GLU A 23 8.48 -11.38 -0.88
C GLU A 23 9.02 -10.74 0.39
N LEU A 24 10.29 -11.04 0.71
CA LEU A 24 11.00 -10.38 1.81
C LEU A 24 11.65 -9.11 1.27
N THR A 25 11.08 -7.95 1.58
CA THR A 25 11.57 -6.64 1.11
C THR A 25 11.33 -5.56 2.16
N THR A 26 11.98 -4.40 1.99
CA THR A 26 11.69 -3.21 2.79
C THR A 26 10.45 -2.52 2.21
N VAL A 27 9.46 -2.25 3.07
CA VAL A 27 8.25 -1.50 2.72
C VAL A 27 8.22 -0.18 3.47
N TYR A 28 7.79 0.88 2.79
CA TYR A 28 7.77 2.24 3.30
C TYR A 28 6.34 2.78 3.39
N MET A 29 6.16 3.70 4.33
CA MET A 29 5.00 4.57 4.44
C MET A 29 5.43 5.98 4.03
N VAL A 30 4.67 6.62 3.12
CA VAL A 30 5.10 7.89 2.51
C VAL A 30 3.99 8.95 2.50
N ASP A 31 4.40 10.20 2.51
CA ASP A 31 3.56 11.32 2.13
C ASP A 31 3.86 11.68 0.67
N TYR A 32 2.83 11.92 -0.15
CA TYR A 32 3.05 12.36 -1.53
C TYR A 32 2.00 13.37 -2.00
N THR A 33 2.42 14.25 -2.90
CA THR A 33 1.51 15.10 -3.67
C THR A 33 1.15 14.34 -4.95
N PRO A 34 -0.13 14.06 -5.21
CA PRO A 34 -0.55 13.42 -6.46
C PRO A 34 -0.05 14.23 -7.68
N THR A 35 0.27 13.53 -8.76
CA THR A 35 0.59 14.16 -10.05
C THR A 35 -0.67 14.62 -10.79
N SER A 36 -1.81 14.02 -10.46
CA SER A 36 -3.15 14.51 -10.77
C SER A 36 -3.56 15.62 -9.79
N ASP A 37 -4.72 16.24 -10.03
CA ASP A 37 -5.35 17.09 -9.02
C ASP A 37 -5.67 16.27 -7.75
N GLY A 38 -5.53 16.91 -6.58
CA GLY A 38 -5.81 16.27 -5.30
C GLY A 38 -5.06 16.92 -4.13
N GLU A 39 -5.47 16.57 -2.92
CA GLU A 39 -4.75 16.95 -1.69
C GLU A 39 -3.55 16.04 -1.47
N VAL A 40 -2.61 16.50 -0.63
CA VAL A 40 -1.46 15.68 -0.22
C VAL A 40 -1.96 14.43 0.50
N VAL A 41 -1.59 13.26 0.00
CA VAL A 41 -1.89 11.99 0.64
C VAL A 41 -0.84 11.76 1.73
N LYS A 42 -1.33 11.47 2.95
CA LYS A 42 -0.49 11.30 4.13
C LYS A 42 -0.42 9.84 4.55
N ASN A 43 0.75 9.42 5.01
CA ASN A 43 0.97 8.09 5.58
C ASN A 43 0.49 6.94 4.67
N HIS A 44 0.65 7.08 3.35
CA HIS A 44 0.25 6.08 2.38
C HIS A 44 1.05 4.79 2.59
N LYS A 45 0.34 3.68 2.71
CA LYS A 45 0.90 2.34 2.78
C LYS A 45 0.38 1.52 1.60
N TRP A 46 1.21 0.72 0.95
CA TRP A 46 2.66 0.48 1.14
C TRP A 46 3.37 0.68 -0.18
N VAL A 47 4.63 1.13 -0.13
CA VAL A 47 5.49 1.22 -1.30
C VAL A 47 6.75 0.38 -1.03
N PRO A 48 7.04 -0.68 -1.80
CA PRO A 48 8.27 -1.44 -1.69
C PRO A 48 9.49 -0.63 -2.19
N GLU A 49 10.68 -0.98 -1.72
CA GLU A 49 11.94 -0.30 -2.10
C GLU A 49 12.14 -0.19 -3.61
N SER A 50 11.78 -1.22 -4.37
CA SER A 50 11.91 -1.28 -5.83
C SER A 50 11.03 -0.27 -6.59
N GLU A 51 9.99 0.27 -5.96
CA GLU A 51 9.09 1.27 -6.54
C GLU A 51 9.53 2.72 -6.22
N LEU A 52 10.58 2.89 -5.42
CA LEU A 52 11.13 4.20 -5.08
C LEU A 52 12.41 4.49 -5.88
N SER A 53 12.69 5.77 -6.03
CA SER A 53 13.96 6.26 -6.59
C SER A 53 14.49 7.36 -5.71
N THR A 54 15.81 7.53 -5.70
CA THR A 54 16.44 8.65 -5.01
C THR A 54 16.00 9.96 -5.66
N LYS A 55 15.80 10.99 -4.83
CA LYS A 55 15.43 12.32 -5.29
C LYS A 55 16.49 12.96 -6.18
#